data_AF-A0A8T6G6N5-F1
#
_entry.id   AF-A0A8T6G6N5-F1
#
_cell.length_a   1.000
_cell.length_b   1.000
_cell.length_c   1.000
_cell.angle_alpha   90.00
_cell.angle_beta   90.00
_cell.angle_gamma   90.00
#
_symmetry.space_group_name_H-M   'P 1'
#
loop_
_entity.id
_entity.type
_entity.pdbx_description
1 polymer ?
#
loop_
_entity_poly.entity_id
_entity_poly.type
_entity_poly.pdbx_seq_one_letter_code
_entity_poly.pdbx_strand_id
1 'polypeptide(L)'
;MRLPLWRGSAKTRLRSDIDELRRVSAQYGDDSLDNRLGALWAASCDGAADITAQLFVQNYDEGIDWGLKRHRKRLNGARLAAIYWWMLLYQLVLFRNKGVAGYDRIEDFATLRETAEALMEHLVNLPHIGAVNPGPWQEHWQRQVSLEASLDIYNAVMGLLSIRLNTEARVMSVSLFTSATERRFNAVTAPSLTDTGGK
;
A
#
# COMPACT_ATOMS: atom_id res chain seq x y z
N MET A 1 -41.94 2.39 13.39
CA MET A 1 -40.76 3.22 13.64
C MET A 1 -39.64 2.72 12.74
N ARG A 2 -39.33 3.42 11.63
CA ARG A 2 -38.32 3.00 10.66
C ARG A 2 -36.97 3.58 11.09
N LEU A 3 -35.99 2.71 11.34
CA LEU A 3 -34.60 3.12 11.60
C LEU A 3 -34.01 3.80 10.35
N PRO A 4 -33.20 4.85 10.50
CA PRO A 4 -32.57 5.52 9.37
C PRO A 4 -31.52 4.59 8.74
N LEU A 5 -31.70 4.28 7.46
CA LEU A 5 -30.68 3.65 6.62
C LEU A 5 -29.49 4.61 6.53
N TRP A 6 -28.41 4.32 7.25
CA TRP A 6 -27.12 4.99 7.06
C TRP A 6 -26.60 4.72 5.64
N ARG A 7 -27.00 5.56 4.68
CA ARG A 7 -26.48 5.56 3.30
C ARG A 7 -25.18 6.36 3.24
N GLY A 8 -24.14 5.84 3.89
CA GLY A 8 -22.78 6.18 3.45
C GLY A 8 -22.57 5.62 2.05
N SER A 9 -22.06 6.42 1.11
CA SER A 9 -21.71 5.88 -0.21
C SER A 9 -20.66 4.78 -0.05
N ALA A 10 -20.63 3.76 -0.93
CA ALA A 10 -19.60 2.71 -0.89
C ALA A 10 -18.16 3.30 -0.90
N LYS A 11 -17.99 4.49 -1.47
CA LYS A 11 -16.76 5.28 -1.45
C LYS A 11 -16.38 5.74 -0.04
N THR A 12 -17.35 6.24 0.74
CA THR A 12 -17.15 6.74 2.11
C THR A 12 -16.77 5.61 3.05
N ARG A 13 -17.47 4.46 2.99
CA ARG A 13 -17.11 3.28 3.77
C ARG A 13 -15.69 2.82 3.44
N LEU A 14 -15.38 2.67 2.16
CA LEU A 14 -14.07 2.19 1.74
C LEU A 14 -12.92 3.12 2.18
N ARG A 15 -13.15 4.44 2.16
CA ARG A 15 -12.20 5.41 2.72
C ARG A 15 -11.94 5.15 4.20
N SER A 16 -13.02 5.02 4.98
CA SER A 16 -12.93 4.73 6.42
C SER A 16 -12.19 3.41 6.70
N ASP A 17 -12.45 2.37 5.91
CA ASP A 17 -11.79 1.08 6.07
C ASP A 17 -10.28 1.16 5.76
N ILE A 18 -9.89 1.94 4.74
CA ILE A 18 -8.47 2.20 4.43
C ILE A 18 -7.80 3.02 5.52
N ASP A 19 -8.47 4.07 6.02
CA ASP A 19 -7.94 4.92 7.09
C ASP A 19 -7.76 4.13 8.40
N GLU A 20 -8.64 3.18 8.68
CA GLU A 20 -8.52 2.27 9.82
C GLU A 20 -7.36 1.28 9.65
N LEU A 21 -7.21 0.65 8.48
CA LEU A 21 -6.06 -0.21 8.18
C LEU A 21 -4.74 0.53 8.36
N ARG A 22 -4.66 1.78 7.86
CA ARG A 22 -3.51 2.67 8.04
C ARG A 22 -3.22 2.92 9.51
N ARG A 23 -4.24 3.29 10.29
CA ARG A 23 -4.12 3.61 11.71
C ARG A 23 -3.62 2.40 12.51
N VAL A 24 -4.24 1.25 12.31
CA VAL A 24 -3.85 -0.01 12.99
C VAL A 24 -2.42 -0.40 12.62
N SER A 25 -2.07 -0.30 11.33
CA SER A 25 -0.73 -0.66 10.85
C SER A 25 0.34 0.27 11.41
N ALA A 26 0.09 1.59 11.44
CA ALA A 26 1.01 2.55 12.04
C ALA A 26 1.22 2.27 13.53
N GLN A 27 0.13 2.07 14.29
CA GLN A 27 0.19 1.75 15.71
C GLN A 27 0.97 0.46 15.99
N TYR A 28 0.84 -0.56 15.13
CA TYR A 28 1.59 -1.81 15.26
C TYR A 28 3.11 -1.61 15.17
N GLY A 29 3.56 -0.68 14.32
CA GLY A 29 4.98 -0.32 14.22
C GLY A 29 5.46 0.53 15.39
N ASP A 30 4.65 1.48 15.86
CA ASP A 30 4.98 2.33 17.01
C ASP A 30 5.28 1.51 18.28
N ASP A 31 4.58 0.38 18.46
CA ASP A 31 4.77 -0.50 19.61
C ASP A 31 6.04 -1.37 19.52
N SER A 32 6.63 -1.53 18.32
CA SER A 32 7.69 -2.53 18.06
C SER A 32 8.98 -1.98 17.49
N LEU A 33 8.98 -0.77 16.95
CA LEU A 33 10.11 -0.13 16.29
C LEU A 33 10.68 1.02 17.12
N ASP A 34 11.96 1.30 16.94
CA ASP A 34 12.53 2.55 17.47
C ASP A 34 11.90 3.78 16.78
N ASN A 35 12.04 4.96 17.38
CA ASN A 35 11.42 6.19 16.86
C ASN A 35 11.79 6.50 15.39
N ARG A 36 13.00 6.12 14.96
CA ARG A 36 13.48 6.40 13.60
C ARG A 36 12.79 5.45 12.61
N LEU A 37 12.82 4.15 12.87
CA LEU A 37 12.14 3.15 12.05
C LEU A 37 10.62 3.29 12.08
N GLY A 38 10.05 3.67 13.22
CA GLY A 38 8.63 3.99 13.38
C GLY A 38 8.19 5.12 12.44
N ALA A 39 9.01 6.17 12.28
CA ALA A 39 8.71 7.24 11.33
C ALA A 39 8.70 6.76 9.86
N LEU A 40 9.67 5.94 9.46
CA LEU A 40 9.71 5.35 8.11
C LEU A 40 8.55 4.37 7.89
N TRP A 41 8.20 3.60 8.90
CA TRP A 41 7.06 2.70 8.90
C TRP A 41 5.73 3.44 8.73
N ALA A 42 5.51 4.50 9.52
CA ALA A 42 4.32 5.34 9.42
C ALA A 42 4.20 5.98 8.03
N ALA A 43 5.30 6.50 7.48
CA ALA A 43 5.34 7.04 6.12
C ALA A 43 5.02 5.97 5.06
N SER A 44 5.48 4.74 5.25
CA SER A 44 5.16 3.60 4.38
C SER A 44 3.67 3.21 4.49
N CYS A 45 3.10 3.25 5.68
CA CYS A 45 1.67 3.01 5.92
C CYS A 45 0.80 4.07 5.23
N ASP A 46 1.21 5.34 5.27
CA ASP A 46 0.57 6.45 4.57
C ASP A 46 0.63 6.27 3.05
N GLY A 47 1.82 5.93 2.51
CA GLY A 47 1.99 5.63 1.09
C GLY A 47 1.09 4.48 0.61
N ALA A 48 1.01 3.40 1.39
CA ALA A 48 0.15 2.25 1.11
C ALA A 48 -1.34 2.62 1.11
N ALA A 49 -1.78 3.41 2.10
CA ALA A 49 -3.15 3.88 2.21
C ALA A 49 -3.53 4.75 1.03
N ASP A 50 -2.65 5.66 0.64
CA ASP A 50 -2.87 6.58 -0.47
C ASP A 50 -2.94 5.88 -1.82
N ILE A 51 -2.05 4.91 -2.07
CA ILE A 51 -2.13 4.09 -3.29
C ILE A 51 -3.45 3.31 -3.31
N THR A 52 -3.80 2.66 -2.21
CA THR A 52 -5.06 1.89 -2.10
C THR A 52 -6.28 2.79 -2.32
N ALA A 53 -6.28 3.99 -1.75
CA ALA A 53 -7.33 4.98 -1.96
C ALA A 53 -7.37 5.48 -3.41
N GLN A 54 -6.24 5.60 -4.09
CA GLN A 54 -6.20 5.99 -5.51
C GLN A 54 -6.72 4.89 -6.44
N LEU A 55 -6.42 3.63 -6.13
CA LEU A 55 -6.93 2.49 -6.90
C LEU A 55 -8.46 2.38 -6.80
N PHE A 56 -9.02 2.61 -5.61
CA PHE A 56 -10.42 2.31 -5.38
C PHE A 56 -11.31 3.50 -5.10
N VAL A 57 -10.89 4.58 -4.45
CA VAL A 57 -11.79 5.62 -3.90
C VAL A 57 -11.81 6.88 -4.76
N GLN A 58 -10.64 7.44 -5.00
CA GLN A 58 -10.39 8.73 -5.68
C GLN A 58 -9.32 8.53 -6.74
N ASN A 59 -9.12 9.47 -7.65
CA ASN A 59 -7.94 9.43 -8.52
C ASN A 59 -7.50 10.87 -8.74
N TYR A 60 -6.34 11.19 -8.19
CA TYR A 60 -5.66 12.46 -8.37
C TYR A 60 -4.50 12.32 -9.35
N ASP A 61 -3.92 11.12 -9.47
CA ASP A 61 -2.88 10.78 -10.43
C ASP A 61 -3.37 9.65 -11.35
N GLU A 62 -3.70 10.00 -12.60
CA GLU A 62 -4.14 9.04 -13.61
C GLU A 62 -3.14 7.90 -13.84
N GLY A 63 -1.86 8.12 -13.51
CA GLY A 63 -0.82 7.10 -13.59
C GLY A 63 -1.01 5.92 -12.64
N ILE A 64 -1.81 6.06 -11.56
CA ILE A 64 -2.07 4.99 -10.59
C ILE A 64 -3.37 4.23 -10.91
N ASP A 65 -4.15 4.65 -11.90
CA ASP A 65 -5.45 4.03 -12.18
C ASP A 65 -5.34 2.66 -12.89
N TRP A 66 -5.78 1.61 -12.21
CA TRP A 66 -5.94 0.27 -12.78
C TRP A 66 -7.39 -0.03 -13.21
N GLY A 67 -8.28 0.96 -13.19
CA GLY A 67 -9.70 0.81 -13.54
C GLY A 67 -10.52 0.08 -12.47
N LEU A 68 -10.04 0.03 -11.22
CA LEU A 68 -10.62 -0.79 -10.16
C LEU A 68 -11.84 -0.19 -9.47
N LYS A 69 -12.12 1.11 -9.67
CA LYS A 69 -13.26 1.81 -9.04
C LYS A 69 -14.62 1.17 -9.33
N ARG A 70 -14.81 0.63 -10.54
CA ARG A 70 -16.06 -0.08 -10.90
C ARG A 70 -16.20 -1.45 -10.23
N HIS A 71 -15.13 -1.95 -9.62
CA HIS A 71 -15.06 -3.26 -8.97
C HIS A 71 -15.12 -3.19 -7.43
N ARG A 72 -15.35 -2.00 -6.83
CA ARG A 72 -15.46 -1.82 -5.36
C ARG A 72 -16.40 -2.81 -4.66
N LYS A 73 -17.49 -3.21 -5.32
CA LYS A 73 -18.47 -4.17 -4.77
C LYS A 73 -17.87 -5.57 -4.53
N ARG A 74 -16.70 -5.87 -5.10
CA ARG A 74 -15.98 -7.13 -4.92
C ARG A 74 -15.06 -7.11 -3.69
N LEU A 75 -14.84 -5.94 -3.08
CA LEU A 75 -14.06 -5.80 -1.86
C LEU A 75 -14.88 -6.19 -0.64
N ASN A 76 -14.24 -6.94 0.25
CA ASN A 76 -14.63 -7.14 1.64
C ASN A 76 -13.41 -6.79 2.51
N GLY A 77 -13.53 -6.86 3.84
CA GLY A 77 -12.45 -6.54 4.78
C GLY A 77 -11.15 -7.30 4.45
N ALA A 78 -11.21 -8.63 4.36
CA ALA A 78 -10.05 -9.47 4.00
C ALA A 78 -9.36 -9.06 2.69
N ARG A 79 -10.11 -8.87 1.61
CA ARG A 79 -9.52 -8.48 0.31
C ARG A 79 -8.91 -7.09 0.37
N LEU A 80 -9.55 -6.15 1.06
CA LEU A 80 -9.01 -4.80 1.20
C LEU A 80 -7.72 -4.81 2.01
N ALA A 81 -7.69 -5.54 3.13
CA ALA A 81 -6.51 -5.70 3.97
C ALA A 81 -5.35 -6.34 3.19
N ALA A 82 -5.62 -7.39 2.41
CA ALA A 82 -4.64 -8.01 1.55
C ALA A 82 -4.01 -7.02 0.55
N ILE A 83 -4.85 -6.24 -0.14
CA ILE A 83 -4.38 -5.28 -1.14
C ILE A 83 -3.59 -4.14 -0.47
N TYR A 84 -4.10 -3.61 0.65
CA TYR A 84 -3.40 -2.60 1.45
C TYR A 84 -2.02 -3.09 1.87
N TRP A 85 -1.94 -4.31 2.40
CA TRP A 85 -0.71 -4.91 2.83
C TRP A 85 0.27 -5.13 1.67
N TRP A 86 -0.20 -5.57 0.50
CA TRP A 86 0.66 -5.60 -0.69
C TRP A 86 1.17 -4.21 -1.10
N MET A 87 0.38 -3.15 -0.96
CA MET A 87 0.87 -1.78 -1.19
C MET A 87 1.91 -1.34 -0.16
N LEU A 88 1.81 -1.81 1.09
CA LEU A 88 2.81 -1.58 2.13
C LEU A 88 4.12 -2.29 1.82
N LEU A 89 4.07 -3.57 1.48
CA LEU A 89 5.26 -4.32 1.02
C LEU A 89 5.89 -3.65 -0.22
N TYR A 90 5.07 -3.12 -1.13
CA TYR A 90 5.55 -2.35 -2.27
C TYR A 90 6.29 -1.07 -1.85
N GLN A 91 5.83 -0.36 -0.82
CA GLN A 91 6.60 0.77 -0.26
C GLN A 91 7.97 0.31 0.26
N LEU A 92 8.05 -0.86 0.89
CA LEU A 92 9.33 -1.43 1.33
C LEU A 92 10.24 -1.79 0.15
N VAL A 93 9.69 -2.30 -0.95
CA VAL A 93 10.44 -2.51 -2.19
C VAL A 93 10.98 -1.17 -2.72
N LEU A 94 10.19 -0.10 -2.73
CA LEU A 94 10.65 1.23 -3.14
C LEU A 94 11.79 1.72 -2.25
N PHE A 95 11.63 1.62 -0.93
CA PHE A 95 12.66 1.97 0.05
C PHE A 95 13.97 1.21 -0.20
N ARG A 96 13.93 -0.11 -0.33
CA ARG A 96 15.11 -0.95 -0.57
C ARG A 96 15.88 -0.53 -1.83
N ASN A 97 15.14 -0.20 -2.91
CA ASN A 97 15.75 0.12 -4.20
C ASN A 97 16.24 1.58 -4.29
N LYS A 98 15.46 2.54 -3.78
CA LYS A 98 15.76 3.98 -3.93
C LYS A 98 16.51 4.57 -2.74
N GLY A 99 16.34 3.98 -1.55
CA GLY A 99 16.87 4.50 -0.29
C GLY A 99 16.11 5.70 0.24
N VAL A 100 16.36 6.01 1.52
CA VAL A 100 15.92 7.23 2.21
C VAL A 100 17.10 7.71 3.03
N ALA A 101 17.39 9.01 3.00
CA ALA A 101 18.51 9.58 3.76
C ALA A 101 18.34 9.31 5.27
N GLY A 102 19.41 8.87 5.93
CA GLY A 102 19.38 8.51 7.36
C GLY A 102 18.92 7.09 7.67
N TYR A 103 18.72 6.24 6.66
CA TYR A 103 18.34 4.84 6.81
C TYR A 103 19.31 3.88 6.11
N ASP A 104 19.62 2.77 6.77
CA ASP A 104 20.36 1.65 6.18
C ASP A 104 19.41 0.77 5.36
N ARG A 105 19.61 0.72 4.04
CA ARG A 105 18.69 0.03 3.13
C ARG A 105 18.61 -1.48 3.34
N ILE A 106 19.59 -2.10 4.00
CA ILE A 106 19.65 -3.55 4.18
C ILE A 106 19.10 -3.90 5.57
N GLU A 107 19.68 -3.31 6.61
CA GLU A 107 19.31 -3.62 8.00
C GLU A 107 17.92 -3.10 8.35
N ASP A 108 17.60 -1.85 7.96
CA ASP A 108 16.27 -1.29 8.23
C ASP A 108 15.20 -2.00 7.39
N PHE A 109 15.51 -2.40 6.15
CA PHE A 109 14.59 -3.17 5.32
C PHE A 109 14.28 -4.53 5.94
N ALA A 110 15.30 -5.24 6.46
CA ALA A 110 15.09 -6.53 7.12
C ALA A 110 14.12 -6.40 8.30
N THR A 111 14.34 -5.40 9.15
CA THR A 111 13.48 -5.11 10.31
C THR A 111 12.04 -4.74 9.89
N LEU A 112 11.89 -3.84 8.92
CA LEU A 112 10.58 -3.41 8.44
C LEU A 112 9.83 -4.54 7.72
N ARG A 113 10.54 -5.42 7.01
CA ARG A 113 9.96 -6.62 6.39
C ARG A 113 9.38 -7.57 7.43
N GLU A 114 10.14 -7.87 8.48
CA GLU A 114 9.69 -8.74 9.57
C GLU A 114 8.46 -8.14 10.27
N THR A 115 8.47 -6.82 10.48
CA THR A 115 7.32 -6.07 11.01
C THR A 115 6.10 -6.19 10.10
N ALA A 116 6.28 -6.08 8.78
CA ALA A 116 5.20 -6.22 7.82
C ALA A 116 4.64 -7.64 7.74
N GLU A 117 5.48 -8.65 7.81
CA GLU A 117 5.05 -10.05 7.83
C GLU A 117 4.22 -10.35 9.10
N ALA A 118 4.69 -9.90 10.26
CA ALA A 118 3.95 -10.03 11.53
C ALA A 118 2.65 -9.21 11.56
N LEU A 119 2.63 -8.02 10.95
CA LEU A 119 1.42 -7.21 10.81
C LEU A 119 0.30 -7.97 10.09
N MET A 120 0.60 -8.75 9.04
CA MET A 120 -0.44 -9.47 8.32
C MET A 120 -1.14 -10.50 9.22
N GLU A 121 -0.37 -11.18 10.07
CA GLU A 121 -0.92 -12.09 11.08
C GLU A 121 -1.81 -11.35 12.09
N HIS A 122 -1.42 -10.14 12.49
CA HIS A 122 -2.26 -9.31 13.33
C HIS A 122 -3.58 -8.92 12.63
N LEU A 123 -3.52 -8.46 11.38
CA LEU A 123 -4.68 -8.00 10.62
C LEU A 123 -5.72 -9.11 10.39
N VAL A 124 -5.30 -10.34 10.05
CA VAL A 124 -6.25 -11.45 9.82
C VAL A 124 -6.98 -11.89 11.10
N ASN A 125 -6.41 -11.61 12.26
CA ASN A 125 -7.00 -11.90 13.56
C ASN A 125 -7.99 -10.81 14.01
N LEU A 126 -8.10 -9.69 13.28
CA LEU A 126 -9.10 -8.66 13.59
C LEU A 126 -10.52 -9.14 13.27
N PRO A 127 -11.49 -8.96 14.20
CA PRO A 127 -12.84 -9.50 14.05
C PRO A 127 -13.61 -9.08 12.78
N HIS A 128 -13.25 -7.93 12.18
CA HIS A 128 -13.94 -7.33 11.05
C HIS A 128 -13.25 -7.57 9.69
N ILE A 129 -12.04 -8.14 9.67
CA ILE A 129 -11.28 -8.42 8.45
C ILE A 129 -11.54 -9.86 7.98
N GLY A 130 -11.37 -10.83 8.87
CA GLY A 130 -11.55 -12.27 8.62
C GLY A 130 -10.25 -13.03 8.34
N ALA A 131 -10.32 -14.36 8.46
CA ALA A 131 -9.19 -15.26 8.65
C ALA A 131 -8.40 -15.67 7.39
N VAL A 132 -8.37 -14.87 6.32
CA VAL A 132 -7.62 -15.22 5.11
C VAL A 132 -6.31 -14.42 5.05
N ASN A 133 -5.20 -15.09 5.33
CA ASN A 133 -3.87 -14.55 5.07
C ASN A 133 -3.55 -14.77 3.58
N PRO A 134 -3.45 -13.70 2.78
CA PRO A 134 -3.19 -13.82 1.35
C PRO A 134 -1.76 -14.29 1.05
N GLY A 135 -0.83 -14.19 2.01
CA GLY A 135 0.61 -14.26 1.72
C GLY A 135 1.06 -13.16 0.76
N PRO A 136 2.38 -12.93 0.61
CA PRO A 136 2.88 -11.99 -0.38
C PRO A 136 2.45 -12.41 -1.78
N TRP A 137 2.43 -11.47 -2.73
CA TRP A 137 2.02 -11.78 -4.11
C TRP A 137 2.90 -12.84 -4.77
N GLN A 138 4.16 -12.98 -4.33
CA GLN A 138 5.10 -14.04 -4.70
C GLN A 138 6.12 -14.34 -3.57
N GLU A 139 6.74 -15.53 -3.62
CA GLU A 139 7.69 -16.03 -2.60
C GLU A 139 8.97 -15.18 -2.45
N HIS A 140 9.43 -14.55 -3.53
CA HIS A 140 10.70 -13.80 -3.58
C HIS A 140 10.48 -12.29 -3.82
N TRP A 141 9.30 -11.77 -3.48
CA TRP A 141 8.91 -10.37 -3.63
C TRP A 141 9.96 -9.38 -3.09
N GLN A 142 10.61 -9.74 -1.98
CA GLN A 142 11.62 -8.97 -1.28
C GLN A 142 12.92 -8.77 -2.07
N ARG A 143 13.07 -9.42 -3.23
CA ARG A 143 14.21 -9.23 -4.16
C ARG A 143 13.83 -8.49 -5.44
N GLN A 144 12.54 -8.36 -5.73
CA GLN A 144 12.04 -7.78 -6.97
C GLN A 144 12.33 -6.28 -7.05
N VAL A 145 12.64 -5.77 -8.24
CA VAL A 145 12.64 -4.31 -8.47
C VAL A 145 11.20 -3.79 -8.53
N SER A 146 11.03 -2.47 -8.47
CA SER A 146 9.72 -1.80 -8.47
C SER A 146 8.82 -2.24 -9.63
N LEU A 147 9.34 -2.34 -10.85
CA LEU A 147 8.54 -2.72 -12.02
C LEU A 147 8.04 -4.19 -11.96
N GLU A 148 8.91 -5.11 -11.53
CA GLU A 148 8.57 -6.52 -11.34
C GLU A 148 7.49 -6.67 -10.27
N ALA A 149 7.68 -6.02 -9.12
CA ALA A 149 6.72 -6.00 -8.03
C ALA A 149 5.36 -5.44 -8.49
N SER A 150 5.35 -4.29 -9.19
CA SER A 150 4.12 -3.70 -9.72
C SER A 150 3.36 -4.66 -10.65
N LEU A 151 4.07 -5.37 -11.53
CA LEU A 151 3.48 -6.33 -12.46
C LEU A 151 2.79 -7.48 -11.73
N ASP A 152 3.48 -8.07 -10.75
CA ASP A 152 2.96 -9.22 -10.02
C ASP A 152 1.84 -8.83 -9.06
N ILE A 153 1.96 -7.67 -8.39
CA ILE A 153 0.86 -7.10 -7.60
C ILE A 153 -0.35 -6.86 -8.48
N TYR A 154 -0.20 -6.29 -9.67
CA TYR A 154 -1.33 -6.10 -10.59
C TYR A 154 -2.02 -7.43 -10.89
N ASN A 155 -1.26 -8.48 -11.23
CA ASN A 155 -1.80 -9.81 -11.51
C ASN A 155 -2.51 -10.39 -10.27
N ALA A 156 -1.91 -10.28 -9.09
CA ALA A 156 -2.47 -10.75 -7.83
C ALA A 156 -3.77 -10.02 -7.47
N VAL A 157 -3.83 -8.69 -7.63
CA VAL A 157 -5.03 -7.88 -7.39
C VAL A 157 -6.16 -8.25 -8.36
N MET A 158 -5.85 -8.40 -9.65
CA MET A 158 -6.85 -8.81 -10.64
C MET A 158 -7.37 -10.23 -10.34
N GLY A 159 -6.49 -11.16 -9.96
CA GLY A 159 -6.87 -12.52 -9.54
C GLY A 159 -7.74 -12.53 -8.30
N LEU A 160 -7.34 -11.81 -7.24
CA LEU A 160 -8.06 -11.69 -5.97
C LEU A 160 -9.47 -11.10 -6.16
N LEU A 161 -9.63 -10.20 -7.12
CA LEU A 161 -10.91 -9.59 -7.48
C LEU A 161 -11.65 -10.34 -8.59
N SER A 162 -11.11 -11.46 -9.09
CA SER A 162 -11.65 -12.24 -10.22
C SER A 162 -11.95 -11.39 -11.45
N ILE A 163 -11.05 -10.45 -11.77
CA ILE A 163 -11.10 -9.59 -12.95
C ILE A 163 -10.25 -10.24 -14.03
N ARG A 164 -10.82 -10.35 -15.24
CA ARG A 164 -10.09 -10.89 -16.39
C ARG A 164 -8.96 -9.94 -16.77
N LEU A 165 -7.75 -10.49 -16.89
CA LEU A 165 -6.57 -9.73 -17.32
C LEU A 165 -6.75 -9.24 -18.77
N ASN A 166 -6.49 -7.95 -18.98
CA ASN A 166 -6.29 -7.39 -20.30
C ASN A 166 -4.79 -7.15 -20.48
N THR A 167 -4.15 -7.95 -21.34
CA THR A 167 -2.69 -7.93 -21.54
C THR A 167 -2.18 -6.58 -22.06
N GLU A 168 -2.94 -5.92 -22.93
CA GLU A 168 -2.57 -4.62 -23.50
C GLU A 168 -2.67 -3.51 -22.45
N ALA A 169 -3.78 -3.47 -21.70
CA ALA A 169 -3.96 -2.49 -20.64
C ALA A 169 -2.98 -2.70 -19.48
N ARG A 170 -2.60 -3.97 -19.21
CA ARG A 170 -1.68 -4.34 -18.13
C ARG A 170 -0.33 -3.63 -18.27
N VAL A 171 0.32 -3.73 -19.44
CA VAL A 171 1.67 -3.17 -19.62
C VAL A 171 1.67 -1.67 -19.37
N MET A 172 0.69 -0.96 -19.94
CA MET A 172 0.54 0.48 -19.76
C MET A 172 0.25 0.83 -18.29
N SER A 173 -0.75 0.19 -17.67
CA SER A 173 -1.13 0.45 -16.28
C SER A 173 0.01 0.20 -15.30
N VAL A 174 0.77 -0.89 -15.48
CA VAL A 174 1.91 -1.24 -14.61
C VAL A 174 3.06 -0.24 -14.78
N SER A 175 3.35 0.18 -16.01
CA SER A 175 4.43 1.13 -16.30
C SER A 175 4.13 2.52 -15.74
N LEU A 176 2.90 3.00 -15.94
CA LEU A 176 2.42 4.27 -15.39
C LEU A 176 2.42 4.24 -13.87
N PHE A 177 1.91 3.17 -13.27
CA PHE A 177 1.85 3.00 -11.82
C PHE A 177 3.25 3.04 -11.20
N THR A 178 4.19 2.28 -11.77
CA THR A 178 5.58 2.24 -11.30
C THR A 178 6.21 3.63 -11.39
N SER A 179 6.05 4.31 -12.52
CA SER A 179 6.61 5.66 -12.71
C SER A 179 6.00 6.70 -11.76
N ALA A 180 4.68 6.63 -11.53
CA ALA A 180 3.98 7.54 -10.63
C ALA A 180 4.41 7.33 -9.17
N THR A 181 4.45 6.08 -8.72
CA THR A 181 4.81 5.73 -7.34
C THR A 181 6.29 5.99 -7.04
N GLU A 182 7.21 5.71 -7.97
CA GLU A 182 8.63 6.06 -7.81
C GLU A 182 8.85 7.57 -7.72
N ARG A 183 8.22 8.36 -8.61
CA ARG A 183 8.32 9.83 -8.56
C ARG A 183 7.81 10.36 -7.22
N ARG A 184 6.67 9.85 -6.77
CA ARG A 184 6.07 10.26 -5.50
C ARG A 184 6.96 9.88 -4.32
N PHE A 185 7.49 8.66 -4.30
CA PHE A 185 8.41 8.20 -3.26
C PHE A 185 9.62 9.14 -3.18
N ASN A 186 10.28 9.40 -4.30
CA ASN A 186 11.43 10.30 -4.36
C ASN A 186 11.09 11.74 -3.93
N ALA A 187 9.90 12.25 -4.26
CA ALA A 187 9.49 13.60 -3.86
C ALA A 187 9.29 13.74 -2.34
N VAL A 188 8.84 12.68 -1.67
CA VAL A 188 8.61 12.67 -0.21
C VAL A 188 9.91 12.39 0.54
N THR A 189 10.86 11.69 -0.06
CA THR A 189 12.10 11.24 0.61
C THR A 189 13.33 12.05 0.22
N ALA A 190 13.23 12.93 -0.78
CA ALA A 190 14.27 13.90 -1.08
C ALA A 190 14.40 14.88 0.10
N PRO A 191 15.62 15.08 0.66
CA PRO A 191 15.84 16.21 1.56
C PRO A 191 15.52 17.49 0.80
N SER A 192 14.74 18.38 1.41
CA SER A 192 14.44 19.72 0.91
C SER A 192 15.75 20.47 0.63
N LEU A 193 16.22 20.42 -0.61
CA LEU A 193 17.44 21.08 -1.11
C LEU A 193 17.28 22.61 -1.24
N THR A 194 16.45 23.22 -0.41
CA THR A 194 16.22 24.67 -0.40
C THR A 194 16.06 25.18 1.03
N ASP A 195 17.16 25.16 1.79
CA ASP A 195 17.38 26.17 2.83
C ASP A 195 18.87 26.33 3.20
N THR A 196 19.71 26.59 2.19
CA THR A 196 21.03 27.21 2.40
C THR A 196 21.22 28.29 1.36
N GLY A 197 20.53 29.41 1.58
CA GLY A 197 20.63 30.60 0.75
C GLY A 197 20.09 31.81 1.49
N GLY A 198 20.76 32.23 2.57
CA GLY A 198 20.43 33.50 3.21
C GLY A 198 20.96 33.71 4.61
N LYS A 199 22.27 33.89 4.77
CA LYS A 199 22.90 35.11 5.30
C LYS A 199 24.42 34.94 5.35
#